data_AF-A0A9N9X626-F1
#
_entry.id   AF-A0A9N9X626-F1
#
_cell.length_a   1.000
_cell.length_b   1.000
_cell.length_c   1.000
_cell.angle_alpha   90.00
_cell.angle_beta   90.00
_cell.angle_gamma   90.00
#
_symmetry.space_group_name_H-M   'P 1'
#
loop_
_entity.id
_entity.type
_entity.pdbx_description
1 polymer ?
#
loop_
_entity_poly.entity_id
_entity_poly.type
_entity_poly.pdbx_seq_one_letter_code
_entity_poly.pdbx_strand_id
1 'polypeptide(L)'
;MRADNINLIAKKDPLSCQYAYSYIKGRQSKGNIDLVRQNMRRLAKLLDFARRQNSDIKKLIDILRPKHFQLIISGVNEIAKYNPATDNYESPTLAINFLTLVQIENTKYERKELKILKILVESQWCNVVSAQACTNLNQNKWNKE
;
A
#
# COMPACT_ATOMS: atom_id res chain seq x y z
N MET A 1 15.95 -8.98 6.24
CA MET A 1 14.54 -9.34 6.52
C MET A 1 14.53 -10.73 7.14
N ARG A 2 13.75 -10.97 8.21
CA ARG A 2 13.54 -12.33 8.74
C ARG A 2 12.87 -13.22 7.68
N ALA A 3 13.14 -14.51 7.72
CA ALA A 3 12.57 -15.48 6.79
C ALA A 3 11.11 -15.78 7.18
N ASP A 4 10.19 -14.95 6.69
CA ASP A 4 8.75 -15.10 6.89
C ASP A 4 8.06 -15.33 5.54
N ASN A 5 6.85 -15.90 5.52
CA ASN A 5 6.07 -16.09 4.29
C ASN A 5 5.90 -14.77 3.49
N ILE A 6 5.70 -13.65 4.19
CA ILE A 6 5.62 -12.31 3.58
C ILE A 6 6.91 -11.91 2.85
N ASN A 7 8.07 -12.31 3.36
CA ASN A 7 9.35 -12.05 2.69
C ASN A 7 9.48 -12.87 1.41
N LEU A 8 8.98 -14.12 1.42
CA LEU A 8 8.94 -14.94 0.22
C LEU A 8 8.01 -14.35 -0.85
N ILE A 9 6.82 -13.88 -0.45
CA ILE A 9 5.86 -13.21 -1.34
C ILE A 9 6.48 -11.95 -1.94
N ALA A 10 7.10 -11.10 -1.10
CA ALA A 10 7.75 -9.87 -1.54
C ALA A 10 8.85 -10.11 -2.58
N LYS A 11 9.71 -11.12 -2.36
CA LYS A 11 10.81 -11.44 -3.27
C LYS A 11 10.35 -12.10 -4.57
N LYS A 12 9.24 -12.83 -4.54
CA LYS A 12 8.69 -13.51 -5.73
C LYS A 12 7.83 -12.60 -6.60
N ASP A 13 7.32 -11.50 -6.04
CA ASP A 13 6.48 -10.57 -6.80
C ASP A 13 7.35 -9.61 -7.65
N PRO A 14 7.15 -9.57 -8.99
CA PRO A 14 7.92 -8.70 -9.88
C PRO A 14 7.76 -7.20 -9.60
N LEU A 15 6.57 -6.74 -9.21
CA LEU A 15 6.33 -5.33 -8.91
C LEU A 15 7.06 -4.90 -7.64
N SER A 16 6.97 -5.71 -6.59
CA SER A 16 7.67 -5.45 -5.33
C SER A 16 9.19 -5.32 -5.53
N CYS A 17 9.78 -6.20 -6.35
CA CYS A 17 11.19 -6.14 -6.72
C CYS A 17 11.53 -4.92 -7.59
N GLN A 18 10.63 -4.54 -8.51
CA GLN A 18 10.80 -3.38 -9.37
C GLN A 18 10.73 -2.05 -8.59
N TYR A 19 9.86 -1.96 -7.59
CA TYR A 19 9.81 -0.85 -6.65
C TYR A 19 11.13 -0.70 -5.91
N ALA A 20 11.65 -1.79 -5.36
CA ALA A 20 12.93 -1.80 -4.67
C ALA A 20 14.08 -1.37 -5.59
N TYR A 21 14.12 -1.89 -6.81
CA TYR A 21 15.12 -1.54 -7.80
C TYR A 21 15.09 -0.04 -8.17
N SER A 22 13.90 0.52 -8.39
CA SER A 22 13.73 1.94 -8.74
C SER A 22 14.25 2.87 -7.63
N TYR A 23 13.99 2.53 -6.37
CA TYR A 23 14.51 3.28 -5.23
C TYR A 23 16.02 3.14 -5.05
N ILE A 24 16.57 1.94 -5.23
CA ILE A 24 18.00 1.66 -5.06
C ILE A 24 18.84 2.34 -6.15
N LYS A 25 18.31 2.44 -7.38
CA LYS A 25 19.00 3.05 -8.52
C LYS A 25 19.15 4.58 -8.39
N GLY A 26 18.29 5.25 -7.61
CA GLY A 26 18.21 6.71 -7.55
C GLY A 26 19.17 7.41 -6.58
N ARG A 27 19.49 6.82 -5.40
CA ARG A 27 20.51 7.25 -4.43
C ARG A 27 20.52 6.31 -3.21
N GLN A 28 21.67 5.75 -2.86
CA GLN A 28 21.79 4.87 -1.68
C GLN A 28 22.02 5.69 -0.41
N SER A 29 20.99 5.80 0.43
CA SER A 29 21.16 6.14 1.84
C SER A 29 20.64 4.97 2.68
N LYS A 30 21.24 4.70 3.86
CA LYS A 30 20.83 3.60 4.73
C LYS A 30 19.34 3.70 5.13
N GLY A 31 18.84 4.91 5.35
CA GLY A 31 17.41 5.17 5.64
C GLY A 31 16.48 4.77 4.49
N ASN A 32 16.91 4.92 3.24
CA ASN A 32 16.11 4.53 2.08
C ASN A 32 15.96 3.00 1.98
N ILE A 33 16.96 2.21 2.39
CA ILE A 33 16.92 0.75 2.29
C ILE A 33 15.90 0.16 3.27
N ASP A 34 15.84 0.66 4.51
CA ASP A 34 14.88 0.16 5.49
C ASP A 34 13.45 0.58 5.16
N LEU A 35 13.25 1.79 4.62
CA LEU A 35 11.97 2.22 4.07
C LEU A 35 11.51 1.30 2.92
N VAL A 36 12.41 1.03 1.96
CA VAL A 36 12.12 0.12 0.83
C VAL A 36 11.73 -1.27 1.33
N ARG A 37 12.48 -1.82 2.30
CA ARG A 37 12.16 -3.13 2.89
C ARG A 37 10.78 -3.13 3.55
N GLN A 38 10.44 -2.09 4.29
CA GLN A 38 9.11 -1.99 4.90
C GLN A 38 8.02 -1.91 3.83
N ASN A 39 8.22 -1.14 2.77
CA ASN A 39 7.26 -0.98 1.69
C ASN A 39 7.07 -2.27 0.88
N MET A 40 8.15 -2.99 0.57
CA MET A 40 8.06 -4.33 -0.03
C MET A 40 7.22 -5.29 0.84
N ARG A 41 7.41 -5.27 2.17
CA ARG A 41 6.60 -6.11 3.08
C ARG A 41 5.13 -5.67 3.11
N ARG A 42 4.85 -4.36 3.03
CA ARG A 42 3.47 -3.84 2.97
C ARG A 42 2.76 -4.29 1.69
N LEU A 43 3.43 -4.18 0.55
CA LEU A 43 2.93 -4.69 -0.73
C LEU A 43 2.67 -6.20 -0.67
N ALA A 44 3.60 -6.97 -0.11
CA ALA A 44 3.40 -8.42 0.06
C ALA A 44 2.24 -8.77 1.00
N LYS A 45 2.02 -8.01 2.08
CA LYS A 45 0.84 -8.17 2.94
C LYS A 45 -0.45 -7.89 2.19
N LEU A 46 -0.49 -6.85 1.35
CA LEU A 46 -1.66 -6.56 0.53
C LEU A 46 -1.96 -7.69 -0.45
N LEU A 47 -0.92 -8.25 -1.08
CA LEU A 47 -1.06 -9.39 -1.98
C LEU A 47 -1.56 -10.64 -1.24
N ASP A 48 -1.05 -10.90 -0.04
CA ASP A 48 -1.52 -12.01 0.80
C ASP A 48 -2.98 -11.83 1.20
N PHE A 49 -3.38 -10.62 1.62
CA PHE A 49 -4.77 -10.29 1.91
C PHE A 49 -5.67 -10.51 0.69
N ALA A 50 -5.29 -9.96 -0.45
CA ALA A 50 -6.06 -10.06 -1.68
C ALA A 50 -6.24 -11.51 -2.14
N ARG A 51 -5.21 -12.35 -2.01
CA ARG A 51 -5.27 -13.79 -2.30
C ARG A 51 -6.27 -14.55 -1.42
N ARG A 52 -6.40 -14.16 -0.15
CA ARG A 52 -7.38 -14.77 0.77
C ARG A 52 -8.81 -14.42 0.39
N GLN A 53 -9.03 -13.21 -0.12
CA GLN A 53 -10.36 -12.73 -0.53
C GLN A 53 -10.73 -13.18 -1.94
N ASN A 54 -9.75 -13.39 -2.82
CA ASN A 54 -9.97 -13.83 -4.19
C ASN A 54 -8.81 -14.70 -4.69
N SER A 55 -9.11 -15.97 -4.97
CA SER A 55 -8.15 -16.97 -5.46
C SER A 55 -7.58 -16.68 -6.85
N ASP A 56 -8.23 -15.83 -7.64
CA ASP A 56 -7.77 -15.46 -8.98
C ASP A 56 -6.57 -14.51 -8.94
N ILE A 57 -6.33 -13.85 -7.80
CA ILE A 57 -5.27 -12.87 -7.63
C ILE A 57 -3.95 -13.59 -7.40
N LYS A 58 -3.04 -13.55 -8.38
CA LYS A 58 -1.74 -14.23 -8.26
C LYS A 58 -0.59 -13.26 -8.04
N LYS A 59 -0.68 -12.04 -8.54
CA LYS A 59 0.39 -11.03 -8.48
C LYS A 59 -0.17 -9.66 -8.07
N LEU A 60 0.70 -8.76 -7.61
CA LEU A 60 0.29 -7.39 -7.27
C LEU A 60 -0.38 -6.68 -8.45
N ILE A 61 0.08 -6.92 -9.68
CA ILE A 61 -0.48 -6.33 -10.89
C ILE A 61 -1.95 -6.71 -11.12
N ASP A 62 -2.38 -7.87 -10.60
CA ASP A 62 -3.78 -8.31 -10.74
C ASP A 62 -4.70 -7.46 -9.87
N ILE A 63 -4.19 -6.99 -8.71
CA ILE A 63 -4.89 -6.12 -7.75
C ILE A 63 -5.00 -4.68 -8.28
N LEU A 64 -4.04 -4.25 -9.12
CA LEU A 64 -4.01 -2.93 -9.74
C LEU A 64 -5.06 -2.77 -10.86
N ARG A 65 -6.29 -3.22 -10.62
CA ARG A 65 -7.43 -3.03 -11.51
C ARG A 65 -8.52 -2.25 -10.78
N PRO A 66 -9.25 -1.34 -11.47
CA PRO A 66 -10.35 -0.56 -10.88
C PRO A 66 -11.37 -1.41 -10.12
N LYS A 67 -11.71 -2.59 -10.67
CA LYS A 67 -12.63 -3.55 -10.06
C LYS A 67 -12.21 -4.07 -8.68
N HIS A 68 -10.93 -3.93 -8.32
CA HIS A 68 -10.39 -4.36 -7.03
C HIS A 68 -10.06 -3.18 -6.12
N PHE A 69 -10.52 -1.97 -6.45
CA PHE A 69 -10.27 -0.79 -5.63
C PHE A 69 -10.79 -0.94 -4.19
N GLN A 70 -11.99 -1.51 -4.01
CA GLN A 70 -12.53 -1.81 -2.68
C GLN A 70 -11.65 -2.83 -1.92
N LEU A 71 -11.12 -3.83 -2.63
CA LEU A 71 -10.20 -4.81 -2.05
C LEU A 71 -8.89 -4.16 -1.58
N ILE A 72 -8.40 -3.16 -2.32
CA ILE A 72 -7.22 -2.36 -1.90
C ILE A 72 -7.53 -1.59 -0.62
N ILE A 73 -8.70 -0.93 -0.53
CA ILE A 73 -9.12 -0.20 0.67
C ILE A 73 -9.19 -1.15 1.87
N SER A 74 -9.90 -2.28 1.75
CA SER A 74 -10.00 -3.26 2.83
C SER A 74 -8.64 -3.79 3.26
N GLY A 75 -7.74 -4.06 2.31
CA GLY A 75 -6.38 -4.51 2.61
C GLY A 75 -5.54 -3.45 3.32
N VAL A 76 -5.67 -2.18 2.93
CA VAL A 76 -4.99 -1.08 3.63
C VAL A 76 -5.56 -0.87 5.02
N ASN A 77 -6.87 -0.99 5.20
CA ASN A 77 -7.51 -0.92 6.51
C ASN A 77 -6.98 -2.02 7.43
N GLU A 78 -6.83 -3.25 6.95
CA GLU A 78 -6.22 -4.33 7.74
C GLU A 78 -4.75 -4.03 8.08
N ILE A 79 -3.95 -3.59 7.10
CA ILE A 79 -2.51 -3.35 7.29
C ILE A 79 -2.25 -2.15 8.21
N ALA A 80 -3.06 -1.09 8.09
CA ALA A 80 -3.00 0.11 8.92
C ALA A 80 -3.77 -0.03 10.24
N LYS A 81 -4.38 -1.21 10.47
CA LYS A 81 -5.17 -1.55 11.65
C LYS A 81 -6.26 -0.52 11.95
N TYR A 82 -7.11 -0.31 10.96
CA TYR A 82 -8.33 0.48 11.11
C TYR A 82 -9.30 -0.23 12.06
N ASN A 83 -9.78 0.48 13.07
CA ASN A 83 -10.81 0.01 13.97
C ASN A 83 -12.15 0.66 13.58
N PRO A 84 -13.13 -0.11 13.07
CA PRO A 84 -14.43 0.44 12.68
C PRO A 84 -15.28 0.91 13.87
N ALA A 85 -15.03 0.38 15.08
CA ALA A 85 -15.81 0.76 16.27
C ALA A 85 -15.45 2.16 16.78
N THR A 86 -14.20 2.58 16.58
CA THR A 86 -13.69 3.89 17.01
C THR A 86 -13.36 4.80 15.83
N ASP A 87 -13.63 4.34 14.60
CA ASP A 87 -13.26 4.99 13.35
C ASP A 87 -11.80 5.46 13.29
N ASN A 88 -10.87 4.69 13.86
CA ASN A 88 -9.48 5.15 14.06
C ASN A 88 -8.47 4.19 13.46
N TYR A 89 -7.42 4.76 12.85
CA TYR A 89 -6.25 4.01 12.43
C TYR A 89 -5.19 3.99 13.54
N GLU A 90 -4.65 2.81 13.86
CA GLU A 90 -3.47 2.71 14.73
C GLU A 90 -2.23 3.29 14.03
N SER A 91 -2.16 3.15 12.70
CA SER A 91 -1.05 3.63 11.88
C SER A 91 -1.51 4.49 10.70
N PRO A 92 -2.02 5.71 10.96
CA PRO A 92 -2.59 6.57 9.92
C PRO A 92 -1.56 7.03 8.88
N THR A 93 -0.30 7.22 9.27
CA THR A 93 0.80 7.51 8.32
C THR A 93 1.01 6.38 7.31
N LEU A 94 0.73 5.13 7.68
CA LEU A 94 0.80 4.00 6.75
C LEU A 94 -0.31 4.08 5.73
N ALA A 95 -1.54 4.37 6.16
CA ALA A 95 -2.71 4.48 5.30
C ALA A 95 -2.52 5.59 4.24
N ILE A 96 -1.98 6.74 4.63
CA ILE A 96 -1.67 7.86 3.72
C ILE A 96 -0.56 7.48 2.73
N ASN A 97 0.57 6.96 3.23
CA ASN A 97 1.73 6.66 2.38
C ASN A 97 1.51 5.48 1.45
N PHE A 98 0.47 4.67 1.68
CA PHE A 98 0.14 3.52 0.82
C PHE A 98 -0.22 3.96 -0.61
N LEU A 99 -0.85 5.13 -0.74
CA LEU A 99 -1.18 5.77 -2.01
C LEU A 99 0.07 5.93 -2.90
N THR A 100 1.14 6.46 -2.31
CA THR A 100 2.39 6.73 -3.01
C THR A 100 3.07 5.44 -3.48
N LEU A 101 2.90 4.33 -2.76
CA LEU A 101 3.43 3.02 -3.17
C LEU A 101 2.72 2.52 -4.43
N VAL A 102 1.40 2.64 -4.47
CA VAL A 102 0.58 2.25 -5.63
C VAL A 102 0.91 3.13 -6.84
N GLN A 103 1.14 4.42 -6.65
CA GLN A 103 1.41 5.37 -7.73
C GLN A 103 2.78 5.20 -8.41
N ILE A 104 3.84 4.89 -7.66
CA ILE A 104 5.22 4.79 -8.19
C ILE A 104 5.35 3.64 -9.21
N GLU A 105 4.59 2.55 -9.05
CA GLU A 105 4.64 1.38 -9.92
C GLU A 105 3.81 1.52 -11.21
N ASN A 106 2.88 2.48 -11.26
CA ASN A 106 1.92 2.67 -12.36
C ASN A 106 2.52 3.35 -13.61
N THR A 107 3.76 3.86 -13.54
CA THR A 107 4.36 4.64 -14.63
C THR A 107 4.86 3.79 -15.79
N LYS A 108 5.05 2.48 -15.60
CA LYS A 108 5.67 1.59 -16.61
C LYS A 108 4.68 0.68 -17.36
N TYR A 109 3.44 0.57 -16.88
CA TYR A 109 2.42 -0.31 -17.46
C TYR A 109 1.33 0.58 -18.09
N GLU A 110 1.37 0.77 -19.40
CA GLU A 110 0.37 1.55 -20.15
C GLU A 110 -0.96 0.78 -20.36
N ARG A 111 -1.66 0.42 -19.29
CA ARG A 111 -3.04 -0.08 -19.41
C ARG A 111 -4.04 1.03 -19.14
N LYS A 112 -5.07 1.13 -19.97
CA LYS A 112 -6.22 2.04 -19.77
C LYS A 112 -6.86 1.86 -18.38
N GLU A 113 -6.95 0.61 -17.91
CA GLU A 113 -7.44 0.26 -16.57
C GLU A 113 -6.63 0.91 -15.44
N LEU A 114 -5.32 1.06 -15.60
CA LEU A 114 -4.43 1.66 -14.60
C LEU A 114 -4.61 3.17 -14.51
N LYS A 115 -4.89 3.84 -15.63
CA LYS A 115 -5.23 5.28 -15.64
C LYS A 115 -6.54 5.53 -14.88
N ILE A 116 -7.53 4.66 -15.08
CA ILE A 116 -8.81 4.74 -14.36
C ILE A 116 -8.60 4.49 -12.87
N LEU A 117 -7.80 3.48 -12.52
CA LEU A 117 -7.48 3.21 -11.11
C LEU A 117 -6.77 4.41 -10.48
N LYS A 118 -5.82 5.04 -11.19
CA LYS A 118 -5.13 6.24 -10.69
C LYS A 118 -6.11 7.38 -10.39
N ILE A 119 -7.06 7.65 -11.29
CA ILE A 119 -8.10 8.68 -11.10
C ILE A 119 -9.01 8.32 -9.92
N LEU A 120 -9.44 7.06 -9.81
CA LEU A 120 -10.27 6.58 -8.69
C LEU A 120 -9.54 6.71 -7.35
N VAL A 121 -8.27 6.31 -7.33
CA VAL A 121 -7.41 6.45 -6.18
C VAL A 121 -7.26 7.94 -5.82
N GLU A 122 -6.91 8.83 -6.75
CA GLU A 122 -6.75 10.26 -6.47
C GLU A 122 -8.05 10.94 -6.00
N SER A 123 -9.22 10.52 -6.52
CA SER A 123 -10.51 11.12 -6.19
C SER A 123 -11.17 10.55 -4.94
N GLN A 124 -11.08 9.23 -4.72
CA GLN A 124 -11.82 8.54 -3.66
C GLN A 124 -10.96 8.18 -2.45
N TRP A 125 -9.65 7.99 -2.63
CA TRP A 125 -8.74 7.64 -1.53
C TRP A 125 -8.69 8.72 -0.46
N CYS A 126 -8.65 9.99 -0.89
CA CYS A 126 -8.60 11.12 0.02
C CYS A 126 -9.87 11.24 0.86
N ASN A 127 -11.03 10.85 0.31
CA ASN A 127 -12.31 10.96 1.00
C ASN A 127 -12.54 9.81 2.00
N VAL A 128 -12.00 8.62 1.73
CA VAL A 128 -12.28 7.42 2.53
C VAL A 128 -11.16 7.11 3.52
N VAL A 129 -9.90 7.23 3.08
CA VAL A 129 -8.74 6.79 3.87
C VAL A 129 -7.94 7.99 4.36
N SER A 130 -7.60 8.96 3.50
CA SER A 130 -6.75 10.08 3.92
C SER A 130 -7.45 11.05 4.86
N ALA A 131 -8.73 11.38 4.65
CA ALA A 131 -9.47 12.29 5.52
C ALA A 131 -9.44 11.79 6.97
N GLN A 132 -9.81 10.53 7.18
CA GLN A 132 -9.82 9.93 8.50
C GLN A 132 -8.40 9.77 9.07
N ALA A 133 -7.45 9.27 8.28
CA ALA A 133 -6.07 9.15 8.72
C ALA A 133 -5.43 10.51 9.09
N CYS A 134 -5.75 11.59 8.38
CA CYS A 134 -5.32 12.95 8.71
C CYS A 134 -5.92 13.44 10.02
N THR A 135 -7.21 13.19 10.25
CA THR A 135 -7.89 13.50 11.53
C THR A 135 -7.21 12.75 12.68
N ASN A 136 -6.95 11.45 12.51
CA ASN A 136 -6.23 10.65 13.50
C ASN A 136 -4.81 11.17 13.77
N LEU A 137 -4.08 11.58 12.72
CA LEU A 137 -2.73 12.14 12.90
C LEU A 137 -2.74 13.43 13.69
N ASN A 138 -3.71 14.30 13.43
CA ASN A 138 -3.85 15.54 14.17
C ASN A 138 -4.24 15.26 15.62
N GLN A 139 -5.22 14.40 15.88
CA GLN A 139 -5.58 13.97 17.23
C GLN A 139 -4.40 13.37 18.00
N ASN A 140 -3.61 12.49 17.36
CA ASN A 140 -2.42 11.89 17.99
C ASN A 140 -1.30 12.89 18.26
N LYS A 141 -1.23 14.01 17.52
CA LYS A 141 -0.31 15.11 17.83
C LYS A 141 -0.80 15.91 19.04
N TRP A 142 -2.09 16.22 19.08
CA TRP A 142 -2.72 16.96 20.17
C TRP A 142 -2.70 16.20 21.50
N ASN A 143 -2.93 14.88 21.50
CA ASN A 143 -2.92 14.04 22.71
C ASN A 143 -1.51 13.75 23.26
N LYS A 144 -0.45 14.32 22.65
CA LYS A 144 0.94 14.18 23.09
C LYS A 144 1.51 15.45 23.75
N GLU A 145 0.72 16.52 23.83
CA GLU A 145 0.95 17.67 24.71
C GLU A 145 0.32 17.40 26.09
#